data_AF-A0A6P2B0S4-F1
#
_entry.id   AF-A0A6P2B0S4-F1
#
_cell.length_a   1.000
_cell.length_b   1.000
_cell.length_c   1.000
_cell.angle_alpha   90.00
_cell.angle_beta   90.00
_cell.angle_gamma   90.00
#
_symmetry.space_group_name_H-M   'P 1'
#
loop_
_entity.id
_entity.type
_entity.pdbx_description
1 polymer ?
#
loop_
_entity_poly.entity_id
_entity_poly.type
_entity_poly.pdbx_seq_one_letter_code
_entity_poly.pdbx_strand_id
1 'polypeptide(L)'
;MDKGRKSDVRVWLHRWEGNGAGWNAWSLEHLGFATWAPSRDGVLLRTPGKFEEYQQWLARHGAAAAGADSTEVIIVEEVSGNEVAFADDLGSAEPGEISRCLELLDF
;
A
#
# COMPACT_ATOMS: atom_id res chain seq x y z
N MET A 1 11.59 -26.90 -13.05
CA MET A 1 11.63 -26.45 -11.64
C MET A 1 11.40 -24.96 -11.66
N ASP A 2 10.16 -24.56 -11.38
CA ASP A 2 9.77 -23.17 -11.29
C ASP A 2 10.41 -22.60 -10.02
N LYS A 3 11.27 -21.59 -10.15
CA LYS A 3 11.89 -20.95 -8.99
C LYS A 3 10.75 -20.19 -8.31
N GLY A 4 10.37 -20.63 -7.10
CA GLY A 4 9.35 -19.99 -6.28
C GLY A 4 9.51 -18.48 -6.37
N ARG A 5 8.49 -17.81 -6.91
CA ARG A 5 8.50 -16.36 -7.05
C ARG A 5 8.52 -15.80 -5.64
N LYS A 6 9.65 -15.24 -5.23
CA LYS A 6 9.73 -14.43 -4.01
C LYS A 6 8.62 -13.39 -4.06
N SER A 7 7.84 -13.31 -2.99
CA SER A 7 6.74 -12.36 -2.92
C SER A 7 7.27 -11.10 -2.25
N ASP A 8 7.93 -10.26 -3.04
CA ASP A 8 8.27 -8.91 -2.61
C ASP A 8 6.96 -8.14 -2.38
N VAL A 9 6.85 -7.43 -1.26
CA VAL A 9 5.70 -6.57 -0.97
C VAL A 9 6.08 -5.12 -1.23
N ARG A 10 5.39 -4.51 -2.19
CA ARG A 10 5.51 -3.08 -2.49
C ARG A 10 4.58 -2.32 -1.58
N VAL A 11 5.14 -1.42 -0.77
CA VAL A 11 4.40 -0.64 0.21
C VAL A 11 4.62 0.86 0.01
N TRP A 12 3.56 1.60 0.23
CA TRP A 12 3.61 3.04 0.44
C TRP A 12 3.71 3.27 1.94
N LEU A 13 4.56 4.18 2.37
CA LEU A 13 4.62 4.60 3.77
C LEU A 13 3.90 5.92 3.92
N HIS A 14 3.09 6.06 4.96
CA HIS A 14 2.42 7.32 5.26
C HIS A 14 2.69 7.73 6.70
N ARG A 15 3.33 8.89 6.87
CA ARG A 15 3.49 9.52 8.18
C ARG A 15 2.24 10.36 8.48
N TRP A 16 1.45 9.89 9.43
CA TRP A 16 0.25 10.57 9.89
C TRP A 16 0.57 11.53 11.04
N GLU A 17 0.12 12.78 10.94
CA GLU A 17 0.27 13.81 11.98
C GLU A 17 -1.09 14.23 12.57
N GLY A 18 -1.61 13.46 13.52
CA GLY A 18 -2.95 13.65 14.09
C GLY A 18 -3.23 12.73 15.28
N ASN A 19 -4.50 12.55 15.65
CA ASN A 19 -4.89 11.60 16.69
C ASN A 19 -4.63 10.16 16.18
N GLY A 20 -3.55 9.54 16.64
CA GLY A 20 -3.01 8.30 16.08
C GLY A 20 -1.69 8.47 15.30
N ALA A 21 -0.96 9.56 15.58
CA ALA A 21 0.33 9.85 14.96
C ALA A 21 1.26 8.64 14.93
N GLY A 22 1.84 8.39 13.77
CA GLY A 22 2.68 7.24 13.51
C GLY A 22 2.86 7.01 12.02
N TRP A 23 3.22 5.79 11.68
CA TRP A 23 3.54 5.37 10.33
C TRP A 23 2.64 4.23 9.90
N ASN A 24 1.96 4.40 8.78
CA ASN A 24 1.22 3.35 8.10
C ASN A 24 2.05 2.76 6.96
N ALA A 25 1.89 1.46 6.72
CA ALA A 25 2.31 0.80 5.49
C ALA A 25 1.11 0.11 4.87
N TRP A 26 0.90 0.30 3.58
CA TRP A 26 -0.23 -0.20 2.80
C TRP A 26 0.25 -0.58 1.40
N SER A 27 -0.43 -1.53 0.77
CA SER A 27 -0.07 -2.02 -0.56
C SER A 27 -1.25 -1.92 -1.51
N LEU A 28 -1.08 -1.20 -2.61
CA LEU A 28 -2.10 -1.11 -3.67
C LEU A 28 -2.18 -2.40 -4.50
N GLU A 29 -1.14 -3.23 -4.47
CA GLU A 29 -1.11 -4.54 -5.15
C GLU A 29 -1.81 -5.64 -4.32
N HIS A 30 -2.00 -5.39 -3.03
CA HIS A 30 -2.63 -6.31 -2.09
C HIS A 30 -3.78 -5.61 -1.34
N LEU A 31 -4.91 -5.46 -2.02
CA LEU A 31 -6.07 -4.75 -1.50
C LEU A 31 -6.53 -5.29 -0.14
N GLY A 32 -6.61 -4.41 0.85
CA GLY A 32 -6.97 -4.75 2.23
C GLY A 32 -5.78 -5.00 3.15
N PHE A 33 -4.54 -5.05 2.63
CA PHE A 33 -3.34 -5.05 3.46
C PHE A 33 -2.98 -3.65 3.93
N ALA A 34 -2.94 -3.47 5.26
CA ALA A 34 -2.36 -2.30 5.91
C ALA A 34 -1.82 -2.66 7.31
N THR A 35 -0.79 -1.94 7.76
CA THR A 35 -0.27 -2.04 9.13
C THR A 35 0.19 -0.66 9.62
N TRP A 36 0.32 -0.51 10.94
CA TRP A 36 0.71 0.73 11.60
C TRP A 36 1.77 0.47 12.68
N ALA A 37 2.66 1.44 12.91
CA ALA A 37 3.50 1.51 14.09
C ALA A 37 3.84 2.98 14.47
N PRO A 38 4.29 3.26 15.70
CA PRO A 38 4.65 4.62 16.11
C PRO A 38 5.85 5.23 15.36
N SER A 39 6.71 4.40 14.76
CA SER A 39 7.92 4.85 14.05
C SER A 39 8.06 4.19 12.69
N ARG A 40 8.82 4.85 11.80
CA ARG A 40 9.12 4.35 10.45
C ARG A 40 9.76 2.96 10.50
N ASP A 41 10.80 2.82 11.31
CA ASP A 41 11.50 1.53 11.46
C ASP A 41 10.60 0.49 12.11
N GLY A 42 9.73 0.92 13.05
CA GLY A 42 8.75 0.06 13.68
C GLY A 42 7.73 -0.50 12.69
N VAL A 43 7.25 0.31 11.74
CA VAL A 43 6.28 -0.17 10.76
C VAL A 43 6.96 -1.10 9.76
N LEU A 44 8.17 -0.76 9.31
CA LEU A 44 8.95 -1.59 8.38
C LEU A 44 9.34 -2.95 8.97
N LEU A 45 9.74 -2.99 10.24
CA LEU A 45 10.01 -4.23 10.96
C LEU A 45 8.78 -5.14 11.05
N ARG A 46 7.59 -4.53 11.14
CA ARG A 46 6.32 -5.23 11.36
C ARG A 46 5.65 -5.68 10.06
N THR A 47 5.92 -4.99 8.95
CA THR A 47 5.31 -5.23 7.63
C THR A 47 5.41 -6.68 7.15
N PRO A 48 6.59 -7.36 7.17
CA PRO A 48 6.69 -8.74 6.68
C PRO A 48 5.77 -9.70 7.42
N GLY A 49 5.77 -9.63 8.76
CA GLY A 49 4.92 -10.51 9.59
C GLY A 49 3.43 -10.22 9.40
N LYS A 50 3.04 -8.95 9.31
CA LYS A 50 1.64 -8.60 9.02
C LYS A 50 1.20 -9.00 7.62
N PHE A 51 2.12 -8.93 6.65
CA PHE A 51 1.83 -9.37 5.31
C PHE A 51 1.63 -10.89 5.26
N GLU A 52 2.45 -11.66 5.96
CA GLU A 52 2.27 -13.10 6.09
C GLU A 52 0.91 -13.45 6.75
N GLU A 53 0.57 -12.79 7.86
CA GLU A 53 -0.76 -12.96 8.51
C GLU A 53 -1.91 -12.70 7.54
N TYR A 54 -1.79 -11.65 6.72
CA TYR A 54 -2.76 -11.31 5.68
C TYR A 54 -2.85 -12.39 4.59
N GLN A 55 -1.71 -12.91 4.10
CA GLN A 55 -1.71 -14.01 3.12
C GLN A 55 -2.35 -15.29 3.67
N GLN A 56 -2.06 -15.61 4.93
CA GLN A 56 -2.69 -16.74 5.60
C GLN A 56 -4.21 -16.55 5.74
N TRP A 57 -4.65 -15.31 6.05
CA TRP A 57 -6.07 -14.98 6.11
C TRP A 57 -6.74 -15.16 4.75
N LEU A 58 -6.14 -14.68 3.66
CA LEU A 58 -6.65 -14.87 2.30
C LEU A 58 -6.80 -16.36 1.94
N ALA A 59 -5.76 -17.15 2.22
CA ALA A 59 -5.76 -18.59 1.95
C ALA A 59 -6.89 -19.31 2.70
N ARG A 60 -7.16 -18.95 3.95
CA ARG A 60 -8.26 -19.52 4.75
C ARG A 60 -9.65 -19.19 4.19
N HIS A 61 -9.78 -18.08 3.46
CA HIS A 61 -11.06 -17.60 2.93
C HIS A 61 -11.19 -17.85 1.42
N GLY A 62 -10.33 -18.68 0.83
CA GLY A 62 -10.39 -19.06 -0.59
C GLY A 62 -10.01 -17.93 -1.55
N ALA A 63 -9.38 -16.86 -1.06
CA ALA A 63 -8.84 -15.79 -1.89
C ALA A 63 -7.42 -16.12 -2.35
N ALA A 64 -7.00 -15.55 -3.48
CA ALA A 64 -5.66 -15.75 -4.02
C ALA A 64 -4.60 -15.15 -3.08
N ALA A 65 -3.75 -16.00 -2.50
CA ALA A 65 -2.60 -15.58 -1.71
C ALA A 65 -1.34 -15.51 -2.60
N ALA A 66 -0.47 -14.54 -2.32
CA ALA A 66 0.90 -14.52 -2.82
C ALA A 66 1.71 -15.67 -2.20
N GLY A 67 2.70 -16.18 -2.95
CA GLY A 67 3.55 -17.30 -2.50
C GLY A 67 4.32 -16.96 -1.21
N ALA A 68 4.56 -17.96 -0.37
CA ALA A 68 5.09 -17.80 1.00
C ALA A 68 6.61 -17.57 1.09
N ASP A 69 7.32 -17.38 -0.02
CA ASP A 69 8.78 -17.24 0.01
C ASP A 69 9.19 -15.81 0.34
N SER A 70 9.85 -15.65 1.50
CA SER A 70 10.62 -14.49 1.99
C SER A 70 10.15 -13.13 1.46
N THR A 71 9.35 -12.42 2.26
CA THR A 71 8.85 -11.08 1.92
C THR A 71 9.92 -10.00 2.10
N GLU A 72 10.55 -9.59 0.99
CA GLU A 72 11.30 -8.33 0.94
C GLU A 72 10.31 -7.15 0.88
N VAL A 73 10.56 -6.09 1.65
CA VAL A 73 9.71 -4.89 1.67
C VAL A 73 10.32 -3.84 0.76
N ILE A 74 9.61 -3.49 -0.32
CA ILE A 74 10.00 -2.45 -1.26
C ILE A 74 9.17 -1.21 -0.94
N ILE A 75 9.83 -0.13 -0.54
CA ILE A 75 9.17 1.16 -0.33
C ILE A 75 8.99 1.82 -1.70
N VAL A 76 7.74 2.03 -2.11
CA VAL A 76 7.40 2.70 -3.37
C VAL A 76 7.51 4.20 -3.20
N GLU A 77 6.91 4.73 -2.14
CA GLU A 77 6.84 6.17 -1.86
C GLU A 77 6.62 6.41 -0.36
N GLU A 78 7.08 7.56 0.13
CA GLU A 78 6.78 8.06 1.47
C GLU A 78 5.93 9.32 1.37
N VAL A 79 4.73 9.26 1.92
CA VAL A 79 3.77 10.36 1.95
C VAL A 79 3.69 10.91 3.38
N SER A 80 3.45 12.21 3.52
CA SER A 80 3.27 12.85 4.82
C SER A 80 2.12 13.85 4.79
N GLY A 81 1.49 14.06 5.95
CA GLY A 81 0.38 15.00 6.09
C GLY A 81 -0.96 14.30 6.32
N ASN A 82 -2.05 15.08 6.25
CA ASN A 82 -3.41 14.60 6.51
C ASN A 82 -4.14 14.10 5.27
N GLU A 83 -3.52 14.21 4.10
CA GLU A 83 -4.05 13.75 2.82
C GLU A 83 -3.06 12.78 2.20
N VAL A 84 -3.59 11.73 1.56
CA VAL A 84 -2.80 10.94 0.63
C VAL A 84 -2.90 11.63 -0.72
N ALA A 85 -1.90 12.44 -1.03
CA ALA A 85 -1.68 12.97 -2.36
C ALA A 85 -0.35 12.37 -2.86
N PHE A 86 -0.40 11.66 -3.98
CA PHE A 86 0.78 11.25 -4.71
C PHE A 86 1.42 12.48 -5.38
N ALA A 87 2.70 12.41 -5.74
CA ALA A 87 3.38 13.53 -6.38
C ALA A 87 2.61 14.09 -7.61
N ASP A 88 1.97 13.20 -8.38
CA ASP A 88 1.18 13.57 -9.55
C ASP A 88 -0.12 14.30 -9.19
N ASP A 89 -0.70 14.03 -8.01
CA ASP A 89 -1.93 14.69 -7.52
C ASP A 89 -1.70 16.15 -7.12
N LEU A 90 -0.44 16.55 -6.92
CA LEU A 90 -0.08 17.93 -6.56
C LEU A 90 0.03 18.86 -7.78
N GLY A 91 -0.04 18.30 -8.99
CA GLY A 91 -0.06 19.04 -10.25
C GLY A 91 -1.39 19.73 -10.52
N SER A 92 -1.39 20.70 -11.44
CA SER A 92 -2.66 21.15 -12.03
C SER A 92 -3.19 20.05 -12.96
N ALA A 93 -4.48 19.75 -12.86
CA ALA A 93 -5.12 18.81 -13.78
C ALA A 93 -4.99 19.28 -15.23
N GLU A 94 -4.58 18.39 -16.12
CA GLU A 94 -4.48 18.66 -17.54
C GLU A 94 -5.89 18.78 -18.16
N PRO A 95 -6.09 19.59 -19.22
CA PRO A 95 -7.39 19.76 -19.86
C PRO A 95 -8.06 18.44 -20.29
N GLY A 96 -7.26 17.42 -20.65
CA GLY A 96 -7.75 16.09 -21.00
C GLY A 96 -8.31 15.31 -19.80
N GLU A 97 -7.70 15.44 -18.62
CA GLU A 97 -8.17 14.82 -17.38
C GLU A 97 -9.50 15.44 -16.95
N ILE A 98 -9.62 16.76 -17.04
CA ILE A 98 -10.86 17.49 -16.78
C ILE A 98 -11.97 17.01 -17.71
N SER A 99 -11.69 16.91 -19.02
CA SER A 99 -12.66 16.44 -20.01
C SER A 99 -13.12 15.01 -19.71
N ARG A 100 -12.20 14.13 -19.33
CA ARG A 100 -12.52 12.75 -18.96
C ARG A 100 -13.37 12.65 -17.70
N CYS A 101 -13.09 13.48 -16.70
CA CYS A 101 -13.93 13.57 -15.51
C CYS A 101 -15.35 14.03 -15.84
N LEU A 102 -15.51 15.01 -16.73
CA LEU A 102 -16.84 15.44 -17.18
C LEU A 102 -17.61 14.31 -17.87
N GLU A 103 -16.96 13.54 -18.75
CA GLU A 103 -17.58 12.37 -19.40
C GLU A 103 -18.04 11.30 -18.39
N LEU A 104 -17.27 11.07 -17.33
CA LEU A 104 -17.59 10.06 -16.31
C LEU A 104 -18.72 10.50 -15.37
N LEU A 105 -18.96 11.81 -15.24
CA LEU A 105 -19.99 12.39 -14.39
C LEU A 105 -21.32 12.61 -15.13
N ASP A 106 -21.32 12.56 -16.45
CA ASP A 106 -22.53 12.68 -17.27
C ASP A 106 -23.26 11.33 -17.32
N PHE A 107 -24.14 11.11 -16.34
CA PHE A 107 -25.03 9.95 -16.20
C PHE A 107 -26.30 10.07 -17.03
#